data_AF-A0AAU2BVZ7-F1
#
_entry.id   AF-A0AAU2BVZ7-F1
#
_cell.length_a   1.000
_cell.length_b   1.000
_cell.length_c   1.000
_cell.angle_alpha   90.00
_cell.angle_beta   90.00
_cell.angle_gamma   90.00
#
_symmetry.space_group_name_H-M   'P 1'
#
loop_
_entity.id
_entity.type
_entity.pdbx_description
1 polymer ?
#
loop_
_entity_poly.entity_id
_entity_poly.type
_entity_poly.pdbx_seq_one_letter_code
_entity_poly.pdbx_strand_id
1 'polypeptide(L)'
;MVYDIRPLANGLRTDHPVPGLPFVDDSHLPLDDGPDAIEAVGRNQGEGMWGRCDTSREGGWLAFTTDPIAHHLGWAVRYHPEHGRTVLLLRDKDTAGLHTYWSGAPLLFRAGGYWWDGDAWYRPGQIWDPVTEDYARHTARATATVHADDMLDGRAHPDRAPVHKVATFDPATAAPKDWLDHLTRWAQHHQKQDDPLPLEKCVVDLASPELTGDRLLGVPEMAALGGITASTLRGYISRGENDVPLPQATVGGRAQWSRPVAEDWAEARRRSSEGLKDAMSAGDRHRLAPGAAQIRDRFSETFFSFLWKRPDIRRRWGLRHRNEPNVREVADQLAFEVADSLRRIIPTDALGPTLRHAVLEDFATSLRVSERRGGQLKAFDLILSVPLAKMLSWFIQHFPTSAQWYVGEIMGEADKQLGIPARVTGEALRRSATTNGELDGQTAKEFFSRAVPREPEG
;
A
#
# COMPACT_ATOMS: atom_id res chain seq x y z
N MET A 1 4.25 -2.94 4.71
CA MET A 1 3.11 -3.69 4.14
C MET A 1 2.55 -4.69 5.13
N VAL A 2 1.25 -4.62 5.45
CA VAL A 2 0.55 -5.51 6.41
C VAL A 2 0.42 -6.94 5.87
N TYR A 3 0.55 -7.09 4.55
CA TYR A 3 0.04 -8.22 3.79
C TYR A 3 0.79 -9.54 3.95
N ASP A 4 1.81 -9.60 4.80
CA ASP A 4 2.52 -10.85 5.13
C ASP A 4 2.42 -11.24 6.61
N ILE A 5 1.83 -10.38 7.46
CA ILE A 5 1.72 -10.66 8.89
C ILE A 5 0.52 -11.56 9.14
N ARG A 6 0.78 -12.75 9.69
CA ARG A 6 -0.26 -13.72 10.04
C ARG A 6 -0.17 -14.08 11.52
N PRO A 7 -1.23 -13.83 12.31
CA PRO A 7 -1.30 -14.35 13.66
C PRO A 7 -1.29 -15.88 13.63
N LEU A 8 -0.60 -16.48 14.60
CA LEU A 8 -0.44 -17.92 14.74
C LEU A 8 -1.43 -18.51 15.74
N ALA A 9 -1.76 -17.75 16.79
CA ALA A 9 -2.72 -18.14 17.80
C ALA A 9 -3.36 -16.91 18.48
N ASN A 10 -4.53 -17.13 19.08
CA ASN A 10 -5.16 -16.22 20.01
C ASN A 10 -4.51 -16.39 21.40
N GLY A 11 -4.23 -15.29 22.09
CA GLY A 11 -4.02 -15.33 23.55
C GLY A 11 -5.32 -15.69 24.25
N LEU A 12 -5.25 -16.45 25.34
CA LEU A 12 -6.44 -16.87 26.09
C LEU A 12 -7.20 -15.69 26.70
N ARG A 13 -6.53 -14.57 27.00
CA ARG A 13 -7.11 -13.34 27.55
C ARG A 13 -7.41 -12.26 26.48
N THR A 14 -7.52 -12.65 25.21
CA THR A 14 -8.04 -11.76 24.17
C THR A 14 -9.57 -11.57 24.33
N ASP A 15 -10.07 -10.35 24.12
CA ASP A 15 -11.51 -10.06 24.04
C ASP A 15 -12.06 -10.31 22.63
N HIS A 16 -11.19 -10.41 21.63
CA HIS A 16 -11.58 -10.47 20.21
C HIS A 16 -10.88 -11.63 19.48
N PRO A 17 -11.36 -12.88 19.66
CA PRO A 17 -10.75 -14.05 19.02
C PRO A 17 -10.73 -13.95 17.50
N VAL A 18 -9.59 -14.30 16.91
CA VAL A 18 -9.44 -14.47 15.45
C VAL A 18 -9.92 -15.88 15.06
N PRO A 19 -10.80 -16.00 14.05
CA PRO A 19 -11.38 -17.27 13.65
C PRO A 19 -10.35 -18.19 13.00
N GLY A 20 -10.50 -19.48 13.23
CA GLY A 20 -9.61 -20.52 12.70
C GLY A 20 -8.23 -20.60 13.37
N LEU A 21 -7.95 -19.80 14.40
CA LEU A 21 -6.71 -19.90 15.18
C LEU A 21 -6.93 -20.66 16.51
N PRO A 22 -5.93 -21.43 16.96
CA PRO A 22 -5.94 -22.04 18.29
C PRO A 22 -5.78 -20.98 19.38
N PHE A 23 -6.02 -21.38 20.64
CA PHE A 23 -5.75 -20.55 21.82
C PHE A 23 -4.49 -21.03 22.54
N VAL A 24 -3.65 -20.08 22.91
CA VAL A 24 -2.42 -20.29 23.68
C VAL A 24 -2.54 -19.57 25.01
N ASP A 25 -2.10 -20.24 26.08
CA ASP A 25 -2.00 -19.69 27.42
C ASP A 25 -1.02 -18.50 27.44
N ASP A 26 -1.55 -17.32 27.73
CA ASP A 26 -0.83 -16.06 27.80
C ASP A 26 -0.63 -15.57 29.25
N SER A 27 -0.91 -16.41 30.26
CA SER A 27 -0.92 -16.04 31.69
C SER A 27 0.36 -15.42 32.22
N HIS A 28 1.51 -15.69 31.60
CA HIS A 28 2.80 -15.12 31.96
C HIS A 28 2.97 -13.65 31.53
N LEU A 29 2.09 -13.13 30.66
CA LEU A 29 2.10 -11.72 30.27
C LEU A 29 1.45 -10.85 31.36
N PRO A 30 2.06 -9.74 31.77
CA PRO A 30 1.49 -8.82 32.76
C PRO A 30 0.47 -7.88 32.12
N LEU A 31 -0.62 -8.43 31.56
CA LEU A 31 -1.59 -7.66 30.78
C LEU A 31 -2.35 -6.59 31.58
N ASP A 32 -2.45 -6.76 32.90
CA ASP A 32 -3.19 -5.86 33.78
C ASP A 32 -2.28 -4.81 34.46
N ASP A 33 -0.96 -4.99 34.36
CA ASP A 33 0.04 -4.03 34.88
C ASP A 33 0.37 -2.93 33.85
N GLY A 34 -0.16 -3.04 32.63
CA GLY A 34 -0.06 -2.04 31.57
C GLY A 34 1.03 -2.29 30.52
N PRO A 35 1.17 -1.37 29.55
CA PRO A 35 2.03 -1.55 28.37
C PRO A 35 3.52 -1.69 28.70
N ASP A 36 4.03 -0.91 29.67
CA ASP A 36 5.43 -0.91 30.08
C ASP A 36 5.85 -2.26 30.65
N ALA A 37 4.95 -2.93 31.39
CA ALA A 37 5.20 -4.24 31.97
C ALA A 37 5.32 -5.31 30.87
N ILE A 38 4.51 -5.22 29.81
CA ILE A 38 4.59 -6.12 28.66
C ILE A 38 5.90 -5.92 27.90
N GLU A 39 6.28 -4.67 27.64
CA GLU A 39 7.57 -4.34 27.02
C GLU A 39 8.74 -4.92 27.83
N ALA A 40 8.70 -4.79 29.15
CA ALA A 40 9.75 -5.25 30.06
C ALA A 40 9.98 -6.78 30.05
N VAL A 41 9.00 -7.58 29.61
CA VAL A 41 9.17 -9.05 29.45
C VAL A 41 10.27 -9.38 28.44
N GLY A 42 10.33 -8.64 27.33
CA GLY A 42 11.21 -8.92 26.20
C GLY A 42 12.39 -7.97 26.13
N ARG A 43 12.16 -6.67 26.37
CA ARG A 43 13.16 -5.65 26.12
C ARG A 43 14.35 -5.76 27.08
N ASN A 44 15.54 -5.93 26.50
CA ASN A 44 16.83 -5.99 27.21
C ASN A 44 16.93 -7.13 28.25
N GLN A 45 16.06 -8.15 28.19
CA GLN A 45 16.10 -9.30 29.10
C GLN A 45 16.99 -10.45 28.59
N GLY A 46 17.41 -10.41 27.33
CA GLY A 46 18.26 -11.43 26.73
C GLY A 46 18.70 -11.07 25.32
N GLU A 47 19.67 -11.82 24.79
CA GLU A 47 20.10 -11.68 23.40
C GLU A 47 18.95 -12.01 22.44
N GLY A 48 18.67 -11.12 21.49
CA GLY A 48 17.60 -11.30 20.52
C GLY A 48 16.19 -11.03 21.05
N MET A 49 16.03 -10.64 22.31
CA MET A 49 14.73 -10.29 22.89
C MET A 49 14.46 -8.79 22.77
N TRP A 50 13.25 -8.47 22.30
CA TRP A 50 12.81 -7.11 22.06
C TRP A 50 11.43 -6.86 22.68
N GLY A 51 11.13 -5.59 22.89
CA GLY A 51 9.82 -5.15 23.30
C GLY A 51 9.68 -3.66 23.01
N ARG A 52 8.44 -3.23 22.85
CA ARG A 52 8.08 -1.81 22.71
C ARG A 52 6.63 -1.65 23.11
N CYS A 53 6.31 -0.54 23.74
CA CYS A 53 4.95 -0.05 23.79
C CYS A 53 4.84 1.41 23.35
N ASP A 54 3.66 1.76 22.83
CA ASP A 54 3.28 3.12 22.47
C ASP A 54 1.85 3.39 23.00
N THR A 55 1.56 4.64 23.35
CA THR A 55 0.19 5.11 23.57
C THR A 55 -0.50 5.39 22.22
N SER A 56 -1.80 5.13 22.13
CA SER A 56 -2.57 5.41 20.91
C SER A 56 -3.26 6.76 20.99
N ARG A 57 -3.33 7.48 19.86
CA ARG A 57 -4.00 8.79 19.75
C ARG A 57 -5.51 8.70 19.96
N GLU A 58 -6.10 7.58 19.58
CA GLU A 58 -7.54 7.28 19.74
C GLU A 58 -7.86 6.80 21.17
N GLY A 59 -6.86 6.69 22.05
CA GLY A 59 -6.99 6.15 23.39
C GLY A 59 -6.48 4.71 23.53
N GLY A 60 -6.17 4.35 24.77
CA GLY A 60 -5.54 3.08 25.12
C GLY A 60 -4.06 3.01 24.70
N TRP A 61 -3.58 1.79 24.46
CA TRP A 61 -2.16 1.52 24.20
C TRP A 61 -1.97 0.28 23.33
N LEU A 62 -0.77 0.13 22.79
CA LEU A 62 -0.33 -1.07 22.10
C LEU A 62 1.07 -1.45 22.60
N ALA A 63 1.36 -2.75 22.62
CA ALA A 63 2.65 -3.27 23.03
C ALA A 63 2.98 -4.54 22.25
N PHE A 64 4.26 -4.83 22.09
CA PHE A 64 4.72 -6.16 21.73
C PHE A 64 5.94 -6.56 22.54
N THR A 65 6.16 -7.86 22.64
CA THR A 65 7.27 -8.43 23.40
C THR A 65 7.66 -9.80 22.84
N THR A 66 8.95 -10.10 22.77
CA THR A 66 9.45 -11.45 22.47
C THR A 66 9.05 -12.40 23.60
N ASP A 67 8.57 -13.60 23.27
CA ASP A 67 8.23 -14.59 24.29
C ASP A 67 9.50 -15.05 25.02
N PRO A 68 9.53 -15.07 26.37
CA PRO A 68 10.76 -15.35 27.12
C PRO A 68 11.19 -16.83 27.08
N ILE A 69 10.30 -17.74 26.69
CA ILE A 69 10.57 -19.18 26.62
C ILE A 69 10.84 -19.60 25.17
N ALA A 70 10.06 -19.09 24.23
CA ALA A 70 10.13 -19.42 22.82
C ALA A 70 10.50 -18.18 21.99
N HIS A 71 11.77 -17.77 22.01
CA HIS A 71 12.27 -16.49 21.43
C HIS A 71 12.01 -16.30 19.93
N HIS A 72 11.61 -17.34 19.20
CA HIS A 72 11.20 -17.25 17.81
C HIS A 72 9.73 -16.79 17.64
N LEU A 73 9.01 -16.67 18.75
CA LEU A 73 7.64 -16.19 18.86
C LEU A 73 7.62 -14.88 19.65
N GLY A 74 6.59 -14.09 19.41
CA GLY A 74 6.34 -12.89 20.19
C GLY A 74 4.85 -12.60 20.31
N TRP A 75 4.52 -11.84 21.34
CA TRP A 75 3.16 -11.43 21.66
C TRP A 75 2.93 -10.00 21.22
N ALA A 76 1.78 -9.75 20.61
CA ALA A 76 1.32 -8.42 20.28
C ALA A 76 -0.02 -8.16 21.00
N VAL A 77 -0.10 -7.02 21.67
CA VAL A 77 -1.25 -6.62 22.48
C VAL A 77 -1.72 -5.23 22.04
N ARG A 78 -3.02 -5.09 21.79
CA ARG A 78 -3.69 -3.81 21.57
C ARG A 78 -4.82 -3.68 22.57
N TYR A 79 -4.84 -2.62 23.36
CA TYR A 79 -5.90 -2.32 24.32
C TYR A 79 -6.59 -1.01 23.97
N HIS A 80 -7.92 -1.02 23.94
CA HIS A 80 -8.78 0.16 23.82
C HIS A 80 -9.76 0.22 25.00
N PRO A 81 -9.97 1.39 25.63
CA PRO A 81 -10.80 1.48 26.83
C PRO A 81 -12.25 1.05 26.63
N GLU A 82 -12.83 1.31 25.45
CA GLU A 82 -14.24 0.98 25.18
C GLU A 82 -14.42 -0.39 24.51
N HIS A 83 -13.39 -0.90 23.83
CA HIS A 83 -13.49 -2.09 22.99
C HIS A 83 -12.73 -3.29 23.55
N GLY A 84 -11.92 -3.10 24.60
CA GLY A 84 -11.16 -4.18 25.22
C GLY A 84 -9.80 -4.42 24.55
N ARG A 85 -9.26 -5.62 24.75
CA ARG A 85 -7.91 -6.02 24.35
C ARG A 85 -7.91 -7.10 23.29
N THR A 86 -7.00 -6.97 22.33
CA THR A 86 -6.62 -8.02 21.38
C THR A 86 -5.25 -8.55 21.77
N VAL A 87 -5.13 -9.86 21.98
CA VAL A 87 -3.87 -10.55 22.33
C VAL A 87 -3.58 -11.61 21.27
N LEU A 88 -2.48 -11.47 20.55
CA LEU A 88 -2.10 -12.35 19.45
C LEU A 88 -0.68 -12.86 19.60
N LEU A 89 -0.48 -14.14 19.29
CA LEU A 89 0.83 -14.76 19.15
C LEU A 89 1.26 -14.73 17.69
N LEU A 90 2.48 -14.26 17.42
CA LEU A 90 3.06 -14.17 16.08
C LEU A 90 4.47 -14.77 16.07
N ARG A 91 5.07 -14.87 14.88
CA ARG A 91 6.53 -15.01 14.79
C ARG A 91 7.14 -13.71 15.31
N ASP A 92 8.22 -13.82 16.06
CA ASP A 92 8.85 -12.66 16.71
C ASP A 92 9.16 -11.53 15.70
N LYS A 93 9.71 -11.89 14.54
CA LYS A 93 10.02 -10.97 13.43
C LYS A 93 8.82 -10.17 12.88
N ASP A 94 7.59 -10.63 13.09
CA ASP A 94 6.38 -10.01 12.54
C ASP A 94 5.71 -9.06 13.57
N THR A 95 6.11 -9.11 14.86
CA THR A 95 5.48 -8.34 15.95
C THR A 95 5.62 -6.83 15.77
N ALA A 96 6.83 -6.34 15.48
CA ALA A 96 7.10 -4.93 15.23
C ALA A 96 6.32 -4.39 14.02
N GLY A 97 6.12 -5.25 13.00
CA GLY A 97 5.27 -4.93 11.86
C GLY A 97 3.83 -4.71 12.27
N LEU A 98 3.23 -5.63 13.05
CA LEU A 98 1.85 -5.49 13.53
C LEU A 98 1.67 -4.27 14.42
N HIS A 99 2.62 -4.02 15.32
CA HIS A 99 2.64 -2.85 16.18
C HIS A 99 2.62 -1.54 15.36
N THR A 100 3.35 -1.49 14.25
CA THR A 100 3.32 -0.33 13.35
C THR A 100 1.92 -0.10 12.76
N TYR A 101 1.18 -1.16 12.42
CA TYR A 101 -0.19 -1.02 11.89
C TYR A 101 -1.22 -0.61 12.94
N TRP A 102 -1.09 -1.11 14.16
CA TRP A 102 -1.93 -0.68 15.26
C TRP A 102 -1.66 0.74 15.76
N SER A 103 -0.53 1.35 15.37
CA SER A 103 -0.26 2.76 15.66
C SER A 103 -1.24 3.71 14.95
N GLY A 104 -1.92 3.25 13.90
CA GLY A 104 -2.98 3.96 13.20
C GLY A 104 -4.36 3.78 13.83
N ALA A 105 -5.40 3.91 13.00
CA ALA A 105 -6.79 3.69 13.38
C ALA A 105 -7.20 2.22 13.67
N PRO A 106 -6.58 1.17 13.09
CA PRO A 106 -7.07 -0.19 13.28
C PRO A 106 -7.05 -0.67 14.74
N LEU A 107 -8.17 -1.22 15.21
CA LEU A 107 -8.25 -1.96 16.48
C LEU A 107 -7.96 -3.45 16.28
N LEU A 108 -8.50 -4.03 15.20
CA LEU A 108 -8.34 -5.45 14.88
C LEU A 108 -8.43 -5.69 13.37
N PHE A 109 -7.98 -6.88 12.95
CA PHE A 109 -7.97 -7.32 11.56
C PHE A 109 -8.70 -8.67 11.38
N ARG A 110 -9.43 -8.86 10.28
CA ARG A 110 -10.13 -10.09 9.87
C ARG A 110 -10.02 -10.34 8.36
N ALA A 111 -10.45 -11.52 7.91
CA ALA A 111 -10.62 -11.89 6.50
C ALA A 111 -9.51 -11.41 5.54
N GLY A 112 -8.24 -11.68 5.85
CA GLY A 112 -7.13 -11.29 4.96
C GLY A 112 -6.82 -9.79 4.95
N GLY A 113 -7.01 -9.09 6.07
CA GLY A 113 -6.56 -7.71 6.27
C GLY A 113 -7.66 -6.65 6.23
N TYR A 114 -8.94 -7.06 6.21
CA TYR A 114 -10.03 -6.17 6.60
C TYR A 114 -9.82 -5.72 8.03
N TRP A 115 -10.16 -4.49 8.35
CA TRP A 115 -9.89 -3.95 9.68
C TRP A 115 -11.05 -3.10 10.17
N TRP A 116 -11.16 -3.03 11.49
CA TRP A 116 -12.24 -2.33 12.20
C TRP A 116 -11.63 -1.26 13.10
N ASP A 117 -12.24 -0.07 13.11
CA ASP A 117 -11.81 1.07 13.94
C ASP A 117 -12.63 1.25 15.22
N GLY A 118 -13.67 0.44 15.43
CA GLY A 118 -14.64 0.62 16.53
C GLY A 118 -16.04 0.98 16.03
N ASP A 119 -16.15 1.51 14.82
CA ASP A 119 -17.41 1.94 14.21
C ASP A 119 -17.66 1.23 12.88
N ALA A 120 -16.70 1.29 11.95
CA ALA A 120 -16.82 0.78 10.60
C ALA A 120 -15.75 -0.24 10.23
N TRP A 121 -16.09 -1.11 9.28
CA TRP A 121 -15.14 -2.03 8.65
C TRP A 121 -14.58 -1.43 7.38
N TYR A 122 -13.28 -1.61 7.19
CA TYR A 122 -12.53 -1.15 6.03
C TYR A 122 -11.83 -2.32 5.35
N ARG A 123 -11.65 -2.17 4.05
CA ARG A 123 -10.84 -3.07 3.23
C ARG A 123 -9.36 -2.92 3.58
N PRO A 124 -8.54 -3.94 3.29
CA PRO A 124 -7.09 -3.80 3.36
C PRO A 124 -6.59 -2.63 2.48
N GLY A 125 -5.83 -1.71 3.06
CA GLY A 125 -5.39 -0.47 2.41
C GLY A 125 -4.34 -0.67 1.30
N GLN A 126 -4.77 -0.71 0.03
CA GLN A 126 -3.89 -0.97 -1.12
C GLN A 126 -3.43 0.31 -1.84
N ILE A 127 -4.31 1.31 -1.91
CA ILE A 127 -4.08 2.51 -2.72
C ILE A 127 -3.43 3.58 -1.84
N TRP A 128 -2.18 3.90 -2.10
CA TRP A 128 -1.48 5.00 -1.44
C TRP A 128 -2.06 6.35 -1.88
N ASP A 129 -2.43 7.19 -0.91
CA ASP A 129 -2.82 8.57 -1.12
C ASP A 129 -1.64 9.51 -0.73
N PRO A 130 -1.01 10.19 -1.71
CA PRO A 130 0.11 11.08 -1.43
C PRO A 130 -0.29 12.35 -0.66
N VAL A 131 -1.59 12.66 -0.57
CA VAL A 131 -2.09 13.88 0.11
C VAL A 131 -2.12 13.66 1.63
N THR A 132 -2.71 12.54 2.05
CA THR A 132 -2.78 12.14 3.46
C THR A 132 -1.50 11.45 3.92
N GLU A 133 -0.65 11.01 2.99
CA GLU A 133 0.52 10.16 3.27
C GLU A 133 0.11 8.88 4.01
N ASP A 134 -1.04 8.32 3.62
CA ASP A 134 -1.60 7.09 4.16
C ASP A 134 -2.29 6.30 3.04
N TYR A 135 -2.65 5.06 3.29
CA TYR A 135 -3.49 4.30 2.37
C TYR A 135 -4.94 4.78 2.44
N ALA A 136 -5.57 4.91 1.27
CA ALA A 136 -6.98 5.26 1.16
C ALA A 136 -7.85 4.26 1.95
N ARG A 137 -8.73 4.79 2.79
CA ARG A 137 -9.60 4.02 3.68
C ARG A 137 -10.92 3.74 2.97
N HIS A 138 -10.96 2.63 2.24
CA HIS A 138 -12.21 2.18 1.59
C HIS A 138 -13.03 1.35 2.57
N THR A 139 -14.27 1.79 2.85
CA THR A 139 -15.20 1.04 3.69
C THR A 139 -15.62 -0.25 2.99
N ALA A 140 -15.76 -1.31 3.78
CA ALA A 140 -16.36 -2.56 3.31
C ALA A 140 -17.88 -2.37 3.23
N ARG A 141 -18.50 -2.87 2.15
CA ARG A 141 -19.94 -2.60 1.91
C ARG A 141 -20.84 -3.54 2.71
N ALA A 142 -21.95 -2.99 3.21
CA ALA A 142 -23.05 -3.74 3.84
C ALA A 142 -22.55 -4.78 4.87
N THR A 143 -21.66 -4.35 5.76
CA THR A 143 -21.04 -5.21 6.76
C THR A 143 -21.92 -5.40 7.97
N ALA A 144 -21.92 -6.62 8.50
CA ALA A 144 -22.34 -6.90 9.87
C ALA A 144 -21.14 -7.44 10.65
N THR A 145 -20.89 -6.87 11.82
CA THR A 145 -19.90 -7.40 12.76
C THR A 145 -20.45 -8.70 13.35
N VAL A 146 -19.66 -9.77 13.34
CA VAL A 146 -20.00 -11.05 13.95
C VAL A 146 -19.35 -11.09 15.33
N HIS A 147 -20.16 -11.18 16.36
CA HIS A 147 -19.72 -11.26 17.75
C HIS A 147 -19.63 -12.70 18.22
N ALA A 148 -18.99 -12.91 19.37
CA ALA A 148 -18.84 -14.25 19.94
C ALA A 148 -20.21 -14.89 20.25
N ASP A 149 -21.16 -14.09 20.76
CA ASP A 149 -22.51 -14.58 21.10
C ASP A 149 -23.28 -15.07 19.86
N ASP A 150 -23.06 -14.47 18.68
CA ASP A 150 -23.67 -14.91 17.42
C ASP A 150 -23.24 -16.33 16.99
N MET A 151 -22.06 -16.77 17.44
CA MET A 151 -21.47 -18.05 17.06
C MET A 151 -21.68 -19.17 18.10
N LEU A 152 -22.00 -18.81 19.35
CA LEU A 152 -22.12 -19.74 20.46
C LEU A 152 -23.55 -20.26 20.60
N ASP A 153 -23.92 -21.25 19.79
CA ASP A 153 -25.28 -21.82 19.74
C ASP A 153 -25.54 -22.97 20.76
N GLY A 154 -24.57 -23.25 21.63
CA GLY A 154 -24.64 -24.30 22.65
C GLY A 154 -24.41 -25.73 22.16
N ARG A 155 -24.10 -25.96 20.87
CA ARG A 155 -23.86 -27.31 20.31
C ARG A 155 -22.40 -27.76 20.39
N ALA A 156 -21.49 -26.83 20.67
CA ALA A 156 -20.06 -27.09 20.77
C ALA A 156 -19.68 -27.82 22.07
N HIS A 157 -18.55 -28.52 22.04
CA HIS A 157 -18.04 -29.36 23.12
C HIS A 157 -16.68 -28.83 23.63
N PRO A 158 -16.67 -27.90 24.60
CA PRO A 158 -15.44 -27.22 25.04
C PRO A 158 -14.36 -28.15 25.58
N ASP A 159 -14.74 -29.30 26.15
CA ASP A 159 -13.80 -30.30 26.68
C ASP A 159 -12.92 -30.95 25.59
N ARG A 160 -13.33 -30.87 24.32
CA ARG A 160 -12.58 -31.43 23.19
C ARG A 160 -11.49 -30.49 22.68
N ALA A 161 -11.57 -29.20 22.97
CA ALA A 161 -10.65 -28.19 22.47
C ALA A 161 -9.50 -27.97 23.45
N PRO A 162 -8.23 -28.26 23.13
CA PRO A 162 -7.10 -27.95 24.01
C PRO A 162 -6.76 -26.45 24.02
N VAL A 163 -6.23 -25.99 25.16
CA VAL A 163 -5.45 -24.73 25.24
C VAL A 163 -3.98 -25.10 25.19
N HIS A 164 -3.24 -24.49 24.29
CA HIS A 164 -1.83 -24.79 24.07
C HIS A 164 -0.94 -23.99 25.02
N LYS A 165 0.24 -24.54 25.35
CA LYS A 165 1.30 -23.81 26.03
C LYS A 165 2.27 -23.24 25.00
N VAL A 166 2.71 -22.01 25.18
CA VAL A 166 3.64 -21.34 24.25
C VAL A 166 4.94 -22.13 24.06
N ALA A 167 5.46 -22.72 25.14
CA ALA A 167 6.71 -23.50 25.14
C ALA A 167 6.67 -24.73 24.21
N THR A 168 5.49 -25.27 23.92
CA THR A 168 5.29 -26.46 23.08
C THR A 168 4.45 -26.17 21.85
N PHE A 169 4.21 -24.89 21.55
CA PHE A 169 3.39 -24.50 20.42
C PHE A 169 4.21 -24.65 19.13
N ASP A 170 3.67 -25.41 18.18
CA ASP A 170 4.26 -25.56 16.84
C ASP A 170 3.43 -24.76 15.82
N PRO A 171 3.97 -23.64 15.28
CA PRO A 171 3.32 -22.84 14.23
C PRO A 171 2.99 -23.60 12.94
N ALA A 172 3.59 -24.77 12.71
CA ALA A 172 3.30 -25.62 11.54
C ALA A 172 2.07 -26.51 11.73
N THR A 173 1.49 -26.55 12.94
CA THR A 173 0.28 -27.33 13.23
C THR A 173 -0.90 -26.79 12.41
N ALA A 174 -1.70 -27.68 11.84
CA ALA A 174 -2.89 -27.31 11.09
C ALA A 174 -3.90 -26.56 11.98
N ALA A 175 -4.63 -25.62 11.37
CA ALA A 175 -5.70 -24.90 12.03
C ALA A 175 -6.74 -25.87 12.65
N PRO A 176 -7.35 -25.51 13.81
CA PRO A 176 -8.38 -26.34 14.43
C PRO A 176 -9.54 -26.61 13.47
N LYS A 177 -9.93 -27.88 13.33
CA LYS A 177 -11.12 -28.26 12.55
C LYS A 177 -12.42 -27.93 13.29
N ASP A 178 -12.41 -28.09 14.61
CA ASP A 178 -13.56 -27.88 15.49
C ASP A 178 -13.45 -26.52 16.22
N TRP A 179 -13.27 -25.45 15.45
CA TRP A 179 -12.98 -24.12 16.01
C TRP A 179 -14.06 -23.60 16.96
N LEU A 180 -15.32 -24.01 16.80
CA LEU A 180 -16.41 -23.67 17.73
C LEU A 180 -16.21 -24.28 19.14
N ASP A 181 -15.61 -25.47 19.25
CA ASP A 181 -15.25 -26.07 20.54
C ASP A 181 -14.19 -25.20 21.25
N HIS A 182 -13.23 -24.70 20.48
CA HIS A 182 -12.19 -23.78 20.97
C HIS A 182 -12.77 -22.44 21.41
N LEU A 183 -13.65 -21.84 20.60
CA LEU A 183 -14.32 -20.59 20.95
C LEU A 183 -15.17 -20.75 22.21
N THR A 184 -15.90 -21.86 22.35
CA THR A 184 -16.72 -22.13 23.55
C THR A 184 -15.86 -22.28 24.80
N ARG A 185 -14.72 -22.97 24.68
CA ARG A 185 -13.76 -23.09 25.79
C ARG A 185 -13.16 -21.74 26.17
N TRP A 186 -12.82 -20.92 25.19
CA TRP A 186 -12.38 -19.54 25.44
C TRP A 186 -13.47 -18.74 26.15
N ALA A 187 -14.73 -18.78 25.69
CA ALA A 187 -15.83 -18.03 26.29
C ALA A 187 -16.05 -18.40 27.78
N GLN A 188 -15.93 -19.69 28.12
CA GLN A 188 -15.98 -20.16 29.51
C GLN A 188 -14.83 -19.65 30.38
N HIS A 189 -13.65 -19.43 29.81
CA HIS A 189 -12.51 -18.86 30.50
C HIS A 189 -12.64 -17.34 30.62
N HIS A 190 -13.04 -16.70 29.53
CA HIS A 190 -13.27 -15.27 29.42
C HIS A 190 -14.24 -14.76 30.49
N GLN A 191 -15.40 -15.41 30.62
CA GLN A 191 -16.41 -15.05 31.63
C GLN A 191 -15.98 -15.22 33.09
N LYS A 192 -14.83 -15.84 33.38
CA LYS A 192 -14.28 -15.99 34.74
C LYS A 192 -13.29 -14.89 35.12
N GLN A 193 -12.98 -13.98 34.21
CA GLN A 193 -12.12 -12.84 34.50
C GLN A 193 -12.84 -11.82 35.40
N ASP A 194 -12.09 -10.92 36.04
CA ASP A 194 -12.65 -9.98 37.05
C ASP A 194 -13.56 -8.90 36.42
N ASP A 195 -13.36 -8.55 35.14
CA ASP A 195 -14.19 -7.62 34.38
C ASP A 195 -14.18 -7.95 32.87
N PRO A 196 -14.86 -9.04 32.45
CA PRO A 196 -14.80 -9.49 31.07
C PRO A 196 -15.70 -8.65 30.16
N LEU A 197 -15.21 -8.32 28.97
CA LEU A 197 -16.05 -7.72 27.95
C LEU A 197 -17.23 -8.66 27.63
N PRO A 198 -18.49 -8.19 27.58
CA PRO A 198 -19.64 -9.02 27.23
C PRO A 198 -19.46 -9.71 25.87
N LEU A 199 -19.91 -10.96 25.73
CA LEU A 199 -19.72 -11.75 24.50
C LEU A 199 -20.35 -11.10 23.25
N GLU A 200 -21.43 -10.34 23.43
CA GLU A 200 -22.08 -9.52 22.41
C GLU A 200 -21.23 -8.32 21.94
N LYS A 201 -20.14 -8.01 22.63
CA LYS A 201 -19.15 -6.98 22.25
C LYS A 201 -17.81 -7.59 21.81
N CYS A 202 -17.60 -8.88 22.02
CA CYS A 202 -16.41 -9.61 21.59
C CYS A 202 -16.45 -9.86 20.07
N VAL A 203 -15.73 -9.06 19.29
CA VAL A 203 -15.70 -9.18 17.83
C VAL A 203 -14.91 -10.41 17.39
N VAL A 204 -15.56 -11.29 16.64
CA VAL A 204 -14.97 -12.52 16.11
C VAL A 204 -14.74 -12.43 14.62
N ASP A 205 -15.69 -11.96 13.81
CA ASP A 205 -15.51 -11.89 12.37
C ASP A 205 -16.33 -10.75 11.76
N LEU A 206 -16.33 -10.65 10.43
CA LEU A 206 -17.28 -9.83 9.69
C LEU A 206 -18.04 -10.65 8.66
N ALA A 207 -19.32 -10.32 8.49
CA ALA A 207 -20.13 -10.77 7.37
C ALA A 207 -20.29 -9.62 6.38
N SER A 208 -19.98 -9.87 5.11
CA SER A 208 -20.20 -8.89 4.03
C SER A 208 -20.54 -9.59 2.73
N PRO A 209 -21.43 -9.01 1.89
CA PRO A 209 -21.69 -9.52 0.55
C PRO A 209 -20.48 -9.57 -0.38
N GLU A 210 -19.38 -8.87 -0.09
CA GLU A 210 -18.14 -8.97 -0.89
C GLU A 210 -17.21 -10.11 -0.44
N LEU A 211 -17.51 -10.74 0.71
CA LEU A 211 -16.77 -11.86 1.28
C LEU A 211 -17.47 -13.22 1.08
N THR A 212 -18.62 -13.26 0.41
CA THR A 212 -19.31 -14.53 0.15
C THR A 212 -18.53 -15.39 -0.83
N GLY A 213 -18.40 -16.69 -0.52
CA GLY A 213 -17.50 -17.60 -1.25
C GLY A 213 -17.77 -17.71 -2.75
N ASP A 214 -19.02 -17.52 -3.19
CA ASP A 214 -19.44 -17.53 -4.59
C ASP A 214 -19.00 -16.29 -5.38
N ARG A 215 -18.57 -15.23 -4.69
CA ARG A 215 -18.10 -13.97 -5.29
C ARG A 215 -16.59 -13.79 -5.22
N LEU A 216 -15.89 -14.70 -4.55
CA LEU A 216 -14.43 -14.63 -4.42
C LEU A 216 -13.75 -15.01 -5.74
N LEU A 217 -12.71 -14.27 -6.07
CA LEU A 217 -11.89 -14.43 -7.26
C LEU A 217 -10.73 -15.37 -6.97
N GLY A 218 -10.47 -16.31 -7.87
CA GLY A 218 -9.27 -17.12 -7.83
C GLY A 218 -8.06 -16.40 -8.43
N VAL A 219 -6.93 -17.11 -8.44
CA VAL A 219 -5.67 -16.63 -9.04
C VAL A 219 -5.85 -16.20 -10.52
N PRO A 220 -6.56 -16.93 -11.40
CA PRO A 220 -6.73 -16.51 -12.79
C PRO A 220 -7.45 -15.17 -12.93
N GLU A 221 -8.56 -14.99 -12.20
CA GLU A 221 -9.39 -13.79 -12.25
C GLU A 221 -8.66 -12.57 -11.65
N MET A 222 -7.98 -12.74 -10.52
CA MET A 222 -7.16 -11.69 -9.91
C MET A 222 -6.00 -11.27 -10.82
N ALA A 223 -5.30 -12.24 -11.43
CA ALA A 223 -4.22 -11.95 -12.36
C ALA A 223 -4.69 -11.16 -13.59
N ALA A 224 -5.87 -11.51 -14.13
CA ALA A 224 -6.49 -10.79 -15.23
C ALA A 224 -6.81 -9.32 -14.87
N LEU A 225 -7.35 -9.06 -13.66
CA LEU A 225 -7.57 -7.68 -13.19
C LEU A 225 -6.28 -6.88 -13.09
N GLY A 226 -5.19 -7.51 -12.63
CA GLY A 226 -3.87 -6.89 -12.56
C GLY A 226 -3.10 -6.78 -13.88
N GLY A 227 -3.70 -7.24 -15.01
CA GLY A 227 -3.06 -7.22 -16.33
C GLY A 227 -1.84 -8.14 -16.45
N ILE A 228 -1.78 -9.22 -15.67
CA ILE A 228 -0.65 -10.17 -15.65
C ILE A 228 -1.11 -11.61 -15.83
N THR A 229 -0.15 -12.52 -16.03
CA THR A 229 -0.44 -13.96 -16.09
C THR A 229 -0.64 -14.56 -14.70
N ALA A 230 -1.42 -15.64 -14.60
CA ALA A 230 -1.58 -16.38 -13.35
C ALA A 230 -0.23 -16.92 -12.81
N SER A 231 0.71 -17.28 -13.68
CA SER A 231 2.08 -17.66 -13.28
C SER A 231 2.84 -16.51 -12.64
N THR A 232 2.71 -15.30 -13.18
CA THR A 232 3.34 -14.09 -12.60
C THR A 232 2.77 -13.81 -11.22
N LEU A 233 1.44 -13.86 -11.06
CA LEU A 233 0.80 -13.63 -9.77
C LEU A 233 1.24 -14.66 -8.71
N ARG A 234 1.30 -15.96 -9.06
CA ARG A 234 1.84 -16.98 -8.14
C ARG A 234 3.30 -16.70 -7.77
N GLY A 235 4.08 -16.22 -8.73
CA GLY A 235 5.45 -15.77 -8.49
C GLY A 235 5.52 -14.66 -7.45
N TYR A 236 4.68 -13.62 -7.58
CA TYR A 236 4.60 -12.53 -6.61
C TYR A 236 4.20 -13.03 -5.21
N ILE A 237 3.16 -13.87 -5.12
CA ILE A 237 2.72 -14.46 -3.85
C ILE A 237 3.84 -15.27 -3.18
N SER A 238 4.58 -16.08 -3.96
CA SER A 238 5.65 -16.91 -3.41
C SER A 238 6.87 -16.12 -2.90
N ARG A 239 7.07 -14.91 -3.44
CA ARG A 239 8.24 -14.06 -3.13
C ARG A 239 7.92 -12.89 -2.21
N GLY A 240 6.65 -12.65 -1.87
CA GLY A 240 6.23 -11.46 -1.10
C GLY A 240 6.48 -10.16 -1.88
N GLU A 241 6.27 -10.17 -3.19
CA GLU A 241 6.53 -9.00 -4.06
C GLU A 241 5.23 -8.31 -4.50
N ASN A 242 5.33 -7.03 -4.89
CA ASN A 242 4.23 -6.25 -5.49
C ASN A 242 2.98 -6.14 -4.60
N ASP A 243 3.16 -6.15 -3.28
CA ASP A 243 2.14 -5.80 -2.30
C ASP A 243 0.83 -6.60 -2.42
N VAL A 244 0.90 -7.85 -2.91
CA VAL A 244 -0.30 -8.66 -3.14
C VAL A 244 -1.05 -8.86 -1.80
N PRO A 245 -2.35 -8.50 -1.70
CA PRO A 245 -3.10 -8.64 -0.46
C PRO A 245 -3.21 -10.09 0.00
N LEU A 246 -3.36 -10.30 1.31
CA LEU A 246 -3.72 -11.62 1.85
C LEU A 246 -5.06 -12.08 1.27
N PRO A 247 -5.20 -13.39 1.00
CA PRO A 247 -6.48 -13.93 0.56
C PRO A 247 -7.53 -13.86 1.66
N GLN A 248 -8.77 -13.55 1.27
CA GLN A 248 -9.93 -13.54 2.15
C GLN A 248 -10.36 -14.96 2.52
N ALA A 249 -10.09 -15.93 1.65
CA ALA A 249 -10.35 -17.34 1.91
C ALA A 249 -9.31 -18.26 1.24
N THR A 250 -9.17 -19.47 1.78
CA THR A 250 -8.42 -20.56 1.14
C THR A 250 -9.32 -21.78 1.00
N VAL A 251 -9.83 -22.03 -0.21
CA VAL A 251 -10.74 -23.16 -0.50
C VAL A 251 -9.99 -24.23 -1.26
N GLY A 252 -9.90 -25.43 -0.69
CA GLY A 252 -9.15 -26.54 -1.30
C GLY A 252 -7.67 -26.21 -1.54
N GLY A 253 -7.05 -25.41 -0.66
CA GLY A 253 -5.67 -24.95 -0.79
C GLY A 253 -5.45 -23.82 -1.81
N ARG A 254 -6.52 -23.27 -2.39
CA ARG A 254 -6.44 -22.17 -3.36
C ARG A 254 -6.83 -20.86 -2.70
N ALA A 255 -5.92 -19.89 -2.81
CA ALA A 255 -6.15 -18.52 -2.38
C ALA A 255 -7.28 -17.88 -3.20
N GLN A 256 -8.19 -17.20 -2.52
CA GLN A 256 -9.28 -16.45 -3.12
C GLN A 256 -9.41 -15.07 -2.47
N TRP A 257 -9.74 -14.07 -3.28
CA TRP A 257 -9.84 -12.66 -2.87
C TRP A 257 -11.23 -12.11 -3.13
N SER A 258 -11.66 -11.15 -2.31
CA SER A 258 -12.85 -10.37 -2.67
C SER A 258 -12.56 -9.57 -3.94
N ARG A 259 -13.57 -9.42 -4.79
CA ARG A 259 -13.44 -8.62 -6.02
C ARG A 259 -12.98 -7.18 -5.73
N PRO A 260 -13.53 -6.45 -4.75
CA PRO A 260 -13.10 -5.09 -4.48
C PRO A 260 -11.64 -4.99 -4.02
N VAL A 261 -11.15 -5.93 -3.20
CA VAL A 261 -9.74 -5.97 -2.80
C VAL A 261 -8.83 -6.24 -4.00
N ALA A 262 -9.23 -7.12 -4.91
CA ALA A 262 -8.49 -7.37 -6.15
C ALA A 262 -8.48 -6.15 -7.09
N GLU A 263 -9.57 -5.39 -7.14
CA GLU A 263 -9.67 -4.13 -7.90
C GLU A 263 -8.79 -3.03 -7.29
N ASP A 264 -8.78 -2.89 -5.97
CA ASP A 264 -7.92 -1.94 -5.25
C ASP A 264 -6.42 -2.26 -5.47
N TRP A 265 -6.03 -3.55 -5.41
CA TRP A 265 -4.67 -3.99 -5.74
C TRP A 265 -4.32 -3.74 -7.21
N ALA A 266 -5.24 -4.01 -8.15
CA ALA A 266 -5.03 -3.73 -9.57
C ALA A 266 -4.86 -2.22 -9.82
N GLU A 267 -5.61 -1.38 -9.12
CA GLU A 267 -5.41 0.07 -9.16
C GLU A 267 -4.05 0.48 -8.60
N ALA A 268 -3.68 -0.01 -7.42
CA ALA A 268 -2.38 0.27 -6.82
C ALA A 268 -1.23 -0.11 -7.77
N ARG A 269 -1.31 -1.29 -8.39
CA ARG A 269 -0.36 -1.74 -9.41
C ARG A 269 -0.34 -0.80 -10.62
N ARG A 270 -1.49 -0.40 -11.15
CA ARG A 270 -1.59 0.55 -12.28
C ARG A 270 -0.94 1.90 -11.94
N ARG A 271 -1.03 2.34 -10.69
CA ARG A 271 -0.49 3.61 -10.18
C ARG A 271 0.96 3.52 -9.73
N SER A 272 1.51 2.32 -9.55
CA SER A 272 2.91 2.12 -9.18
C SER A 272 3.88 2.73 -10.20
N SER A 273 5.12 2.96 -9.78
CA SER A 273 6.21 3.42 -10.64
C SER A 273 6.37 2.58 -11.92
N GLU A 274 6.23 1.26 -11.81
CA GLU A 274 6.34 0.33 -12.95
C GLU A 274 5.09 0.42 -13.84
N GLY A 275 3.89 0.44 -13.25
CA GLY A 275 2.64 0.60 -14.00
C GLY A 275 2.56 1.93 -14.75
N LEU A 276 3.13 2.99 -14.19
CA LEU A 276 3.28 4.28 -14.87
C LEU A 276 4.34 4.22 -15.96
N LYS A 277 5.49 3.59 -15.73
CA LYS A 277 6.54 3.43 -16.74
C LYS A 277 6.05 2.67 -17.96
N ASP A 278 5.37 1.54 -17.75
CA ASP A 278 4.79 0.73 -18.82
C ASP A 278 3.78 1.55 -19.64
N ALA A 279 2.86 2.24 -18.96
CA ALA A 279 1.84 3.08 -19.58
C ALA A 279 2.45 4.23 -20.39
N MET A 280 3.44 4.94 -19.82
CA MET A 280 4.08 6.09 -20.46
C MET A 280 5.02 5.67 -21.58
N SER A 281 5.52 4.44 -21.60
CA SER A 281 6.40 3.97 -22.66
C SER A 281 5.70 3.74 -24.01
N ALA A 282 4.36 3.63 -24.02
CA ALA A 282 3.53 3.48 -25.23
C ALA A 282 4.01 2.42 -26.24
N GLY A 283 4.67 1.35 -25.76
CA GLY A 283 5.20 0.29 -26.62
C GLY A 283 6.55 0.61 -27.28
N ASP A 284 7.26 1.64 -26.81
CA ASP A 284 8.63 1.91 -27.23
C ASP A 284 9.52 0.67 -27.08
N ARG A 285 10.33 0.39 -28.10
CA ARG A 285 11.17 -0.81 -28.17
C ARG A 285 12.15 -0.96 -27.00
N HIS A 286 12.52 0.15 -26.36
CA HIS A 286 13.41 0.17 -25.21
C HIS A 286 12.69 0.59 -23.91
N ARG A 287 11.36 0.62 -23.91
CA ARG A 287 10.52 1.06 -22.78
C ARG A 287 10.89 2.46 -22.26
N LEU A 288 11.33 3.35 -23.15
CA LEU A 288 11.62 4.74 -22.81
C LEU A 288 10.32 5.55 -22.67
N ALA A 289 10.31 6.51 -21.75
CA ALA A 289 9.24 7.51 -21.69
C ALA A 289 9.21 8.38 -22.97
N PRO A 290 8.10 9.05 -23.31
CA PRO A 290 7.93 9.68 -24.61
C PRO A 290 9.00 10.74 -24.90
N GLY A 291 9.37 11.55 -23.91
CA GLY A 291 10.43 12.56 -24.04
C GLY A 291 11.82 11.93 -24.20
N ALA A 292 12.10 10.85 -23.47
CA ALA A 292 13.36 10.12 -23.61
C ALA A 292 13.48 9.45 -25.00
N ALA A 293 12.38 8.90 -25.53
CA ALA A 293 12.33 8.37 -26.89
C ALA A 293 12.58 9.46 -27.94
N GLN A 294 11.99 10.65 -27.78
CA GLN A 294 12.26 11.80 -28.66
C GLN A 294 13.74 12.23 -28.63
N ILE A 295 14.37 12.21 -27.44
CA ILE A 295 15.80 12.47 -27.30
C ILE A 295 16.61 11.42 -28.05
N ARG A 296 16.32 10.13 -27.87
CA ARG A 296 16.97 9.05 -28.63
C ARG A 296 16.85 9.29 -30.13
N ASP A 297 15.66 9.54 -30.63
CA ASP A 297 15.43 9.65 -32.09
C ASP A 297 16.17 10.87 -32.67
N ARG A 298 16.19 11.99 -31.93
CA ARG A 298 16.96 13.19 -32.31
C ARG A 298 18.48 12.94 -32.29
N PHE A 299 18.99 12.29 -31.25
CA PHE A 299 20.43 12.03 -31.14
C PHE A 299 20.89 10.96 -32.11
N SER A 300 20.05 9.98 -32.46
CA SER A 300 20.35 8.99 -33.50
C SER A 300 20.64 9.69 -34.83
N GLU A 301 19.75 10.58 -35.28
CA GLU A 301 19.95 11.32 -36.53
C GLU A 301 21.15 12.27 -36.47
N THR A 302 21.42 12.85 -35.29
CA THR A 302 22.58 13.72 -35.06
C THR A 302 23.88 12.93 -35.15
N PHE A 303 23.98 11.81 -34.44
CA PHE A 303 25.15 10.94 -34.44
C PHE A 303 25.35 10.29 -35.80
N PHE A 304 24.29 9.84 -36.46
CA PHE A 304 24.38 9.30 -37.82
C PHE A 304 24.89 10.36 -38.80
N SER A 305 24.33 11.57 -38.77
CA SER A 305 24.79 12.66 -39.62
C SER A 305 26.26 13.02 -39.35
N PHE A 306 26.68 13.02 -38.09
CA PHE A 306 28.08 13.26 -37.71
C PHE A 306 29.03 12.13 -38.16
N LEU A 307 28.64 10.87 -37.99
CA LEU A 307 29.49 9.70 -38.24
C LEU A 307 29.54 9.31 -39.73
N TRP A 308 28.45 9.49 -40.48
CA TRP A 308 28.32 9.02 -41.87
C TRP A 308 28.40 10.14 -42.91
N LYS A 309 27.67 11.25 -42.72
CA LYS A 309 27.58 12.32 -43.73
C LYS A 309 28.85 13.17 -43.81
N ARG A 310 29.72 13.10 -42.81
CA ARG A 310 31.04 13.74 -42.78
C ARG A 310 32.12 12.85 -43.40
N PRO A 311 32.69 13.21 -44.57
CA PRO A 311 33.67 12.35 -45.25
C PRO A 311 34.95 12.09 -44.45
N ASP A 312 35.39 13.08 -43.65
CA ASP A 312 36.58 13.00 -42.79
C ASP A 312 36.41 12.00 -41.64
N ILE A 313 35.20 11.91 -41.07
CA ILE A 313 34.87 10.95 -40.01
C ILE A 313 34.57 9.57 -40.60
N ARG A 314 33.79 9.51 -41.69
CA ARG A 314 33.45 8.25 -42.37
C ARG A 314 34.69 7.47 -42.81
N ARG A 315 35.76 8.16 -43.23
CA ARG A 315 37.04 7.54 -43.60
C ARG A 315 37.80 6.90 -42.42
N ARG A 316 37.43 7.20 -41.17
CA ARG A 316 38.04 6.61 -39.96
C ARG A 316 37.47 5.23 -39.63
N TRP A 317 36.30 4.88 -40.16
CA TRP A 317 35.72 3.55 -39.99
C TRP A 317 36.54 2.50 -40.73
N GLY A 318 36.78 1.34 -40.10
CA GLY A 318 37.39 0.19 -40.77
C GLY A 318 36.58 -0.22 -41.99
N LEU A 319 37.24 -0.60 -43.09
CA LEU A 319 36.60 -0.81 -44.39
C LEU A 319 35.41 -1.77 -44.33
N ARG A 320 35.52 -2.87 -43.57
CA ARG A 320 34.42 -3.84 -43.34
C ARG A 320 33.17 -3.22 -42.73
N HIS A 321 33.32 -2.18 -41.90
CA HIS A 321 32.23 -1.54 -41.17
C HIS A 321 31.83 -0.17 -41.74
N ARG A 322 32.50 0.29 -42.80
CA ARG A 322 32.22 1.58 -43.46
C ARG A 322 31.05 1.43 -44.43
N ASN A 323 29.89 1.12 -43.89
CA ASN A 323 28.62 1.06 -44.61
C ASN A 323 27.53 1.72 -43.76
N GLU A 324 26.50 2.23 -44.42
CA GLU A 324 25.42 2.95 -43.75
C GLU A 324 24.71 2.15 -42.64
N PRO A 325 24.34 0.87 -42.84
CA PRO A 325 23.69 0.07 -41.79
C PRO A 325 24.49 0.00 -40.49
N ASN A 326 25.78 -0.33 -40.57
CA ASN A 326 26.62 -0.47 -39.37
C ASN A 326 26.82 0.87 -38.65
N VAL A 327 26.93 1.98 -39.38
CA VAL A 327 27.06 3.31 -38.77
C VAL A 327 25.75 3.76 -38.13
N ARG A 328 24.61 3.43 -38.74
CA ARG A 328 23.29 3.71 -38.18
C ARG A 328 23.04 2.91 -36.90
N GLU A 329 23.44 1.64 -36.86
CA GLU A 329 23.36 0.81 -35.64
C GLU A 329 24.13 1.43 -34.47
N VAL A 330 25.38 1.86 -34.70
CA VAL A 330 26.19 2.52 -33.65
C VAL A 330 25.59 3.86 -33.24
N ALA A 331 25.08 4.66 -34.20
CA ALA A 331 24.41 5.92 -33.89
C ALA A 331 23.16 5.71 -33.02
N ASP A 332 22.35 4.70 -33.34
CA ASP A 332 21.16 4.31 -32.56
C ASP A 332 21.55 3.85 -31.15
N GLN A 333 22.59 3.04 -31.00
CA GLN A 333 23.09 2.58 -29.70
C GLN A 333 23.56 3.76 -28.84
N LEU A 334 24.40 4.66 -29.39
CA LEU A 334 24.86 5.84 -28.66
C LEU A 334 23.69 6.75 -28.25
N ALA A 335 22.70 6.91 -29.12
CA ALA A 335 21.53 7.73 -28.82
C ALA A 335 20.65 7.11 -27.74
N PHE A 336 20.50 5.78 -27.75
CA PHE A 336 19.82 5.05 -26.68
C PHE A 336 20.52 5.27 -25.34
N GLU A 337 21.85 5.17 -25.28
CA GLU A 337 22.58 5.37 -24.02
C GLU A 337 22.45 6.79 -23.46
N VAL A 338 22.39 7.81 -24.32
CA VAL A 338 22.09 9.18 -23.89
C VAL A 338 20.69 9.27 -23.28
N ALA A 339 19.69 8.67 -23.93
CA ALA A 339 18.31 8.70 -23.46
C ALA A 339 18.11 7.91 -22.15
N ASP A 340 18.73 6.74 -22.01
CA ASP A 340 18.65 5.93 -20.79
C ASP A 340 19.40 6.61 -19.62
N SER A 341 20.51 7.30 -19.91
CA SER A 341 21.31 8.02 -18.93
C SER A 341 20.78 9.41 -18.56
N LEU A 342 19.59 9.82 -19.02
CA LEU A 342 19.07 11.18 -18.78
C LEU A 342 19.02 11.58 -17.31
N ARG A 343 18.73 10.65 -16.40
CA ARG A 343 18.73 10.89 -14.94
C ARG A 343 20.10 11.25 -14.38
N ARG A 344 21.19 10.87 -15.07
CA ARG A 344 22.57 11.24 -14.69
C ARG A 344 22.98 12.60 -15.26
N ILE A 345 22.26 13.08 -16.27
CA ILE A 345 22.54 14.35 -16.95
C ILE A 345 21.68 15.48 -16.35
N ILE A 346 20.44 15.16 -15.98
CA ILE A 346 19.47 16.13 -15.46
C ILE A 346 19.23 15.86 -13.96
N PRO A 347 19.44 16.85 -13.08
CA PRO A 347 19.25 16.69 -11.64
C PRO A 347 17.76 16.74 -11.28
N THR A 348 17.07 15.60 -11.39
CA THR A 348 15.63 15.51 -11.10
C THR A 348 15.29 15.80 -9.63
N ASP A 349 16.23 15.55 -8.74
CA ASP A 349 16.20 15.84 -7.30
C ASP A 349 16.20 17.33 -6.99
N ALA A 350 16.84 18.17 -7.82
CA ALA A 350 16.78 19.63 -7.71
C ALA A 350 15.59 20.21 -8.50
N LEU A 351 15.29 19.64 -9.68
CA LEU A 351 14.23 20.13 -10.55
C LEU A 351 12.84 19.94 -9.94
N GLY A 352 12.57 18.78 -9.33
CA GLY A 352 11.27 18.46 -8.75
C GLY A 352 10.82 19.42 -7.64
N PRO A 353 11.64 19.66 -6.59
CA PRO A 353 11.33 20.64 -5.55
C PRO A 353 11.21 22.06 -6.10
N THR A 354 12.04 22.42 -7.09
CA THR A 354 11.94 23.73 -7.76
C THR A 354 10.59 23.90 -8.46
N LEU A 355 10.12 22.88 -9.18
CA LEU A 355 8.80 22.88 -9.80
C LEU A 355 7.69 22.95 -8.74
N ARG A 356 7.80 22.18 -7.65
CA ARG A 356 6.84 22.22 -6.55
C ARG A 356 6.69 23.64 -5.99
N HIS A 357 7.79 24.29 -5.62
CA HIS A 357 7.75 25.66 -5.07
C HIS A 357 7.19 26.67 -6.08
N ALA A 358 7.58 26.59 -7.35
CA ALA A 358 7.08 27.51 -8.38
C ALA A 358 5.56 27.33 -8.63
N VAL A 359 5.07 26.09 -8.64
CA VAL A 359 3.65 25.79 -8.81
C VAL A 359 2.82 26.34 -7.66
N LEU A 360 3.29 26.14 -6.42
CA LEU A 360 2.59 26.63 -5.23
C LEU A 360 2.53 28.16 -5.19
N GLU A 361 3.56 28.87 -5.65
CA GLU A 361 3.52 30.32 -5.73
C GLU A 361 2.59 30.84 -6.83
N ASP A 362 2.52 30.18 -8.00
CA ASP A 362 1.54 30.52 -9.06
C ASP A 362 0.09 30.34 -8.54
N PHE A 363 -0.15 29.28 -7.76
CA PHE A 363 -1.45 29.05 -7.12
C PHE A 363 -1.76 30.06 -6.01
N ALA A 364 -0.80 30.34 -5.12
CA ALA A 364 -0.95 31.35 -4.09
C ALA A 364 -1.24 32.74 -4.70
N THR A 365 -0.57 33.08 -5.81
CA THR A 365 -0.83 34.32 -6.55
C THR A 365 -2.25 34.35 -7.13
N SER A 366 -2.69 33.25 -7.74
CA SER A 366 -4.06 33.11 -8.26
C SER A 366 -5.11 33.27 -7.16
N LEU A 367 -4.86 32.69 -5.98
CA LEU A 367 -5.72 32.81 -4.80
C LEU A 367 -5.81 34.26 -4.30
N ARG A 368 -4.66 34.94 -4.10
CA ARG A 368 -4.61 36.36 -3.69
C ARG A 368 -5.35 37.26 -4.68
N VAL A 369 -5.31 36.96 -5.98
CA VAL A 369 -6.04 37.73 -7.01
C VAL A 369 -7.55 37.48 -6.91
N SER A 370 -7.98 36.24 -6.67
CA SER A 370 -9.40 35.90 -6.48
C SER A 370 -9.99 36.57 -5.24
N GLU A 371 -9.27 36.52 -4.12
CA GLU A 371 -9.68 37.16 -2.86
C GLU A 371 -9.87 38.67 -3.02
N ARG A 372 -8.94 39.36 -3.70
CA ARG A 372 -9.06 40.80 -3.99
C ARG A 372 -10.28 41.14 -4.85
N ARG A 373 -10.77 40.21 -5.65
CA ARG A 373 -11.97 40.38 -6.51
C ARG A 373 -13.27 40.02 -5.80
N GLY A 374 -13.22 39.54 -4.56
CA GLY A 374 -14.39 39.17 -3.76
C GLY A 374 -15.15 37.94 -4.30
N GLY A 375 -14.51 37.12 -5.14
CA GLY A 375 -15.11 35.93 -5.74
C GLY A 375 -14.69 34.64 -5.03
N GLN A 376 -15.56 33.62 -5.03
CA GLN A 376 -15.17 32.26 -4.71
C GLN A 376 -14.16 31.75 -5.75
N LEU A 377 -13.02 31.23 -5.28
CA LEU A 377 -12.03 30.59 -6.13
C LEU A 377 -12.68 29.39 -6.82
N LYS A 378 -12.75 29.41 -8.16
CA LYS A 378 -13.19 28.26 -8.93
C LYS A 378 -11.97 27.48 -9.39
N ALA A 379 -12.12 26.17 -9.56
CA ALA A 379 -11.03 25.30 -10.02
C ALA A 379 -10.39 25.76 -11.34
N PHE A 380 -11.09 26.56 -12.15
CA PHE A 380 -10.55 27.15 -13.38
C PHE A 380 -9.69 28.40 -13.21
N ASP A 381 -9.71 29.02 -12.03
CA ASP A 381 -8.90 30.20 -11.72
C ASP A 381 -7.45 29.83 -11.40
N LEU A 382 -7.16 28.55 -11.14
CA LEU A 382 -5.82 28.01 -10.95
C LEU A 382 -5.18 27.66 -12.31
N ILE A 383 -4.21 28.48 -12.71
CA ILE A 383 -3.50 28.32 -13.98
C ILE A 383 -2.01 28.53 -13.74
N LEU A 384 -1.19 27.62 -14.27
CA LEU A 384 0.26 27.83 -14.28
C LEU A 384 0.66 28.82 -15.37
N SER A 385 1.63 29.67 -15.07
CA SER A 385 2.32 30.47 -16.07
C SER A 385 2.85 29.60 -17.21
N VAL A 386 2.86 30.13 -18.43
CA VAL A 386 3.25 29.37 -19.63
C VAL A 386 4.62 28.69 -19.49
N PRO A 387 5.69 29.37 -19.00
CA PRO A 387 6.98 28.70 -18.81
C PRO A 387 6.90 27.52 -17.85
N LEU A 388 6.17 27.67 -16.74
CA LEU A 388 6.03 26.62 -15.73
C LEU A 388 5.22 25.43 -16.26
N ALA A 389 4.13 25.69 -16.98
CA ALA A 389 3.35 24.63 -17.63
C ALA A 389 4.17 23.83 -18.65
N LYS A 390 5.06 24.49 -19.40
CA LYS A 390 6.00 23.82 -20.32
C LYS A 390 7.04 22.99 -19.59
N MET A 391 7.60 23.50 -18.49
CA MET A 391 8.55 22.72 -17.68
C MET A 391 7.88 21.51 -17.03
N LEU A 392 6.67 21.64 -16.49
CA LEU A 392 5.91 20.52 -15.93
C LEU A 392 5.64 19.45 -17.01
N SER A 393 5.20 19.87 -18.20
CA SER A 393 4.92 18.97 -19.31
C SER A 393 6.18 18.25 -19.81
N TRP A 394 7.30 18.96 -19.85
CA TRP A 394 8.60 18.37 -20.15
C TRP A 394 8.99 17.34 -19.08
N PHE A 395 8.84 17.67 -17.80
CA PHE A 395 9.18 16.78 -16.69
C PHE A 395 8.35 15.50 -16.70
N ILE A 396 7.04 15.60 -16.98
CA ILE A 396 6.14 14.45 -17.14
C ILE A 396 6.61 13.54 -18.29
N GLN A 397 6.97 14.11 -19.44
CA GLN A 397 7.37 13.34 -20.62
C GLN A 397 8.72 12.64 -20.48
N HIS A 398 9.65 13.22 -19.71
CA HIS A 398 11.02 12.72 -19.60
C HIS A 398 11.26 11.89 -18.34
N PHE A 399 10.58 12.21 -17.23
CA PHE A 399 10.76 11.57 -15.92
C PHE A 399 9.42 11.27 -15.23
N PRO A 400 8.52 10.48 -15.85
CA PRO A 400 7.14 10.31 -15.38
C PRO A 400 7.04 9.84 -13.92
N THR A 401 7.87 8.88 -13.50
CA THR A 401 7.87 8.41 -12.10
C THR A 401 8.23 9.52 -11.10
N SER A 402 9.23 10.34 -11.43
CA SER A 402 9.60 11.47 -10.56
C SER A 402 8.53 12.56 -10.60
N ALA A 403 7.97 12.84 -11.77
CA ALA A 403 6.86 13.78 -11.92
C ALA A 403 5.63 13.35 -11.11
N GLN A 404 5.30 12.05 -11.07
CA GLN A 404 4.18 11.54 -10.28
C GLN A 404 4.37 11.82 -8.79
N TRP A 405 5.58 11.58 -8.25
CA TRP A 405 5.91 11.88 -6.87
C TRP A 405 5.70 13.36 -6.55
N TYR A 406 6.30 14.26 -7.33
CA TYR A 406 6.21 15.69 -7.09
C TYR A 406 4.82 16.27 -7.34
N VAL A 407 4.03 15.70 -8.25
CA VAL A 407 2.61 16.04 -8.39
C VAL A 407 1.82 15.64 -7.13
N GLY A 408 2.15 14.50 -6.53
CA GLY A 408 1.66 14.09 -5.22
C GLY A 408 1.96 15.12 -4.13
N GLU A 409 3.23 15.51 -4.00
CA GLU A 409 3.65 16.53 -3.02
C GLU A 409 2.99 17.88 -3.26
N ILE A 410 2.87 18.33 -4.52
CA ILE A 410 2.16 19.56 -4.87
C ILE A 410 0.70 19.50 -4.41
N MET A 411 0.00 18.37 -4.65
CA MET A 411 -1.38 18.20 -4.19
C MET A 411 -1.47 18.25 -2.66
N GLY A 412 -0.59 17.53 -1.96
CA GLY A 412 -0.55 17.51 -0.50
C GLY A 412 -0.25 18.86 0.13
N GLU A 413 0.71 19.60 -0.42
CA GLU A 413 1.05 20.93 0.09
C GLU A 413 0.03 22.01 -0.27
N ALA A 414 -0.56 21.95 -1.47
CA ALA A 414 -1.64 22.87 -1.84
C ALA A 414 -2.87 22.69 -0.93
N ASP A 415 -3.18 21.45 -0.55
CA ASP A 415 -4.25 21.14 0.39
C ASP A 415 -3.93 21.69 1.79
N LYS A 416 -2.75 21.32 2.34
CA LYS A 416 -2.33 21.70 3.70
C LYS A 416 -2.06 23.20 3.87
N GLN A 417 -1.47 23.87 2.88
CA GLN A 417 -0.99 25.26 3.00
C GLN A 417 -1.95 26.29 2.40
N LEU A 418 -2.65 25.93 1.32
CA LEU A 418 -3.53 26.85 0.58
C LEU A 418 -5.01 26.49 0.70
N GLY A 419 -5.35 25.36 1.34
CA GLY A 419 -6.73 24.88 1.44
C GLY A 419 -7.33 24.50 0.09
N ILE A 420 -6.50 24.20 -0.92
CA ILE A 420 -6.96 23.83 -2.25
C ILE A 420 -7.06 22.30 -2.32
N PRO A 421 -8.27 21.73 -2.51
CA PRO A 421 -8.43 20.28 -2.54
C PRO A 421 -7.52 19.62 -3.57
N ALA A 422 -6.90 18.50 -3.21
CA ALA A 422 -5.97 17.76 -4.05
C ALA A 422 -6.50 17.47 -5.47
N ARG A 423 -7.79 17.11 -5.60
CA ARG A 423 -8.43 16.88 -6.90
C ARG A 423 -8.45 18.16 -7.76
N VAL A 424 -8.80 19.29 -7.16
CA VAL A 424 -8.82 20.61 -7.83
C VAL A 424 -7.41 20.97 -8.31
N THR A 425 -6.40 20.74 -7.47
CA THR A 425 -4.99 20.89 -7.83
C THR A 425 -4.61 19.99 -9.02
N GLY A 426 -4.91 18.69 -8.94
CA GLY A 426 -4.62 17.74 -10.02
C GLY A 426 -5.29 18.10 -11.36
N GLU A 427 -6.54 18.55 -11.33
CA GLU A 427 -7.26 19.03 -12.51
C GLU A 427 -6.63 20.31 -13.10
N ALA A 428 -6.25 21.27 -12.25
CA ALA A 428 -5.59 22.50 -12.66
C ALA A 428 -4.21 22.24 -13.30
N LEU A 429 -3.43 21.32 -12.72
CA LEU A 429 -2.16 20.87 -13.28
C LEU A 429 -2.35 20.20 -14.64
N ARG A 430 -3.32 19.28 -14.76
CA ARG A 430 -3.64 18.60 -16.04
C ARG A 430 -4.03 19.61 -17.12
N ARG A 431 -4.92 20.54 -16.79
CA ARG A 431 -5.38 21.58 -17.73
C ARG A 431 -4.22 22.48 -18.16
N SER A 432 -3.38 22.91 -17.21
CA SER A 432 -2.22 23.77 -17.50
C SER A 432 -1.20 23.04 -18.38
N ALA A 433 -0.88 21.77 -18.07
CA ALA A 433 0.02 20.95 -18.86
C ALA A 433 -0.49 20.73 -20.30
N THR A 434 -1.79 20.53 -20.47
CA THR A 434 -2.39 20.32 -21.80
C THR A 434 -2.48 21.63 -22.60
N THR A 435 -2.93 22.71 -21.98
CA THR A 435 -3.25 23.98 -22.67
C THR A 435 -2.02 24.84 -22.90
N ASN A 436 -1.22 25.06 -21.85
CA ASN A 436 -0.06 25.96 -21.88
C ASN A 436 1.25 25.18 -22.04
N GLY A 437 1.26 23.91 -21.62
CA GLY A 437 2.44 23.05 -21.66
C GLY A 437 2.57 22.17 -22.89
N GLU A 438 1.55 22.18 -23.77
CA GLU A 438 1.51 21.42 -25.03
C GLU A 438 1.65 19.90 -24.85
N LEU A 439 1.31 19.37 -23.67
CA LEU A 439 1.26 17.92 -23.44
C LEU A 439 0.10 17.31 -24.24
N ASP A 440 0.39 16.27 -25.02
CA ASP A 440 -0.64 15.48 -25.72
C ASP A 440 -1.75 15.04 -24.74
N GLY A 441 -3.01 15.21 -25.16
CA GLY A 441 -4.17 14.91 -24.34
C GLY A 441 -4.25 13.45 -23.90
N GLN A 442 -3.78 12.50 -24.72
CA GLN A 442 -3.76 11.09 -24.36
C GLN A 442 -2.69 10.81 -23.28
N THR A 443 -1.49 11.34 -23.43
CA THR A 443 -0.39 11.27 -22.45
C THR A 443 -0.80 11.92 -21.13
N ALA A 444 -1.41 13.12 -21.20
CA ALA A 444 -1.95 13.81 -20.04
C ALA A 444 -3.00 12.96 -19.32
N LYS A 445 -3.95 12.36 -20.06
CA LYS A 445 -4.97 11.46 -19.49
C LYS A 445 -4.32 10.25 -18.81
N GLU A 446 -3.35 9.62 -19.46
CA GLU A 446 -2.69 8.41 -18.98
C GLU A 446 -1.91 8.66 -17.69
N PHE A 447 -1.16 9.76 -17.64
CA PHE A 447 -0.41 10.20 -16.48
C PHE A 447 -1.33 10.64 -15.32
N PHE A 448 -2.22 11.61 -15.54
CA PHE A 448 -3.00 12.19 -14.45
C PHE A 448 -4.06 11.23 -13.90
N SER A 449 -4.54 10.26 -14.68
CA SER A 449 -5.42 9.20 -14.16
C SER A 449 -4.72 8.22 -13.20
N ARG A 450 -3.38 8.27 -13.10
CA ARG A 450 -2.56 7.48 -12.17
C ARG A 450 -1.99 8.32 -11.03
N ALA A 451 -1.72 9.60 -11.30
CA ALA A 451 -1.18 10.52 -10.31
C ALA A 451 -2.26 11.06 -9.36
N VAL A 452 -3.44 11.43 -9.89
CA VAL A 452 -4.50 12.08 -9.11
C VAL A 452 -5.41 11.03 -8.45
N PRO A 453 -5.67 11.13 -7.13
CA PRO A 453 -6.65 10.29 -6.45
C PRO A 453 -8.05 10.36 -7.09
N ARG A 454 -8.79 9.24 -7.06
CA ARG A 454 -10.21 9.21 -7.41
C ARG A 454 -11.04 9.75 -6.24
N GLU A 455 -12.28 10.15 -6.51
CA GLU A 455 -13.22 10.41 -5.42
C GLU A 455 -13.40 9.13 -4.59
N PRO A 456 -13.50 9.24 -3.25
CA PRO A 456 -13.98 8.13 -2.44
C PRO A 456 -15.37 7.73 -2.96
N GLU A 457 -15.58 6.45 -3.22
CA GLU A 457 -16.94 5.96 -3.44
C GLU A 457 -17.74 6.21 -2.15
N GLY A 458 -18.76 7.06 -2.23
CA GLY A 458 -19.68 7.35 -1.12
C GLY A 458 -20.66 6.23 -0.81
#